data_AF-A0AAE0ZGH7-F1
#
_entry.id   AF-A0AAE0ZGH7-F1
#
_cell.length_a   1.000
_cell.length_b   1.000
_cell.length_c   1.000
_cell.angle_alpha   90.00
_cell.angle_beta   90.00
_cell.angle_gamma   90.00
#
_symmetry.space_group_name_H-M   'P 1'
#
loop_
_entity.id
_entity.type
_entity.pdbx_description
1 polymer ?
#
loop_
_entity_poly.entity_id
_entity_poly.type
_entity_poly.pdbx_seq_one_letter_code
_entity_poly.pdbx_strand_id
1 'polypeptide(L)'
;MYLKTALFSVTLFALQHIVRLIYSLGYHLHFYQHYPGPCRQFPEIEFGSGNFYTLPDGTTFITSGLDMNVFSRRFQLHYTSQGVEGAIYVTNLNSSEAVLRKLDIIVEIAAEEGGFSLETFHPHGISVWFDTTEGHHSLFVVNHPTRADDRIEKFLFDPATFTLHHVKSFTNPKLRSLHDVQAIGEDSFYATNILHEHRSRFFMLLELFSLMPWSSVILYTEETGYSEVVSGLMSATGIAMSKCGAFIYVMLSLGSQILVYSRGEDNSLTLQQVFPLYTHPDSAVLDPVTGDLFIGAHPIAHQYINHVDNPAKHKAASQVLHLRLTEGNITSITELLYDDGILISGSSAAVVYNNTLLVGSSVDKLVACKVNVPI
;
A
#
# COMPACT_ATOMS: atom_id res chain seq x y z
N MET A 1 35.01 33.01 -17.94
CA MET A 1 34.42 31.97 -18.82
C MET A 1 33.88 30.79 -18.01
N TYR A 2 34.67 30.22 -17.09
CA TYR A 2 34.27 29.09 -16.23
C TYR A 2 33.08 29.37 -15.29
N LEU A 3 32.99 30.55 -14.67
CA LEU A 3 31.85 30.88 -13.80
C LEU A 3 30.51 30.96 -14.57
N LYS A 4 30.54 31.55 -15.78
CA LYS A 4 29.34 31.69 -16.63
C LYS A 4 28.86 30.33 -17.15
N THR A 5 29.79 29.45 -17.52
CA THR A 5 29.47 28.09 -17.96
C THR A 5 28.96 27.24 -16.79
N ALA A 6 29.58 27.31 -15.61
CA ALA A 6 29.08 26.64 -14.42
C ALA A 6 27.66 27.07 -14.03
N LEU A 7 27.39 28.39 -14.00
CA LEU A 7 26.07 28.92 -13.70
C LEU A 7 25.01 28.45 -14.72
N PHE A 8 25.36 28.47 -16.01
CA PHE A 8 24.48 28.00 -17.06
C PHE A 8 24.16 26.50 -16.90
N SER A 9 25.16 25.66 -16.65
CA SER A 9 24.97 24.22 -16.43
C SER A 9 24.09 23.92 -15.22
N VAL A 10 24.32 24.60 -14.09
CA VAL A 10 23.49 24.44 -12.88
C VAL A 10 22.05 24.87 -13.15
N THR A 11 21.86 25.98 -13.87
CA THR A 11 20.52 26.46 -14.25
C THR A 11 19.80 25.46 -15.15
N LEU A 12 20.50 24.88 -16.13
CA LEU A 12 19.93 23.88 -17.03
C LEU A 12 19.54 22.60 -16.29
N PHE A 13 20.40 22.14 -15.37
CA PHE A 13 20.10 20.99 -14.51
C PHE A 13 18.88 21.24 -13.61
N ALA A 14 18.82 22.41 -12.97
CA ALA A 14 17.68 22.79 -12.14
C ALA A 14 16.38 22.87 -12.97
N LEU A 15 16.43 23.47 -14.17
CA LEU A 15 15.29 23.54 -15.07
C LEU A 15 14.83 22.15 -15.51
N GLN A 16 15.76 21.28 -15.91
CA GLN A 16 15.46 19.90 -16.27
C GLN A 16 14.78 19.15 -15.13
N HIS A 17 15.27 19.33 -13.90
CA HIS A 17 14.67 18.73 -12.70
C HIS A 17 13.25 19.24 -12.46
N ILE A 18 13.03 20.55 -12.54
CA ILE A 18 11.70 21.16 -12.39
C ILE A 18 10.73 20.62 -13.43
N VAL A 19 11.15 20.52 -14.70
CA VAL A 19 10.30 19.99 -15.78
C VAL A 19 9.94 18.52 -15.52
N ARG A 20 10.91 17.70 -15.11
CA ARG A 20 10.67 16.29 -14.74
C ARG A 20 9.70 16.18 -13.58
N LEU A 21 9.86 17.04 -12.56
CA LEU A 21 8.99 17.04 -11.40
C LEU A 21 7.55 17.44 -11.77
N ILE A 22 7.37 18.50 -12.57
CA ILE A 22 6.03 18.91 -13.05
C ILE A 22 5.36 17.78 -13.85
N TYR A 23 6.14 17.07 -14.67
CA TYR A 23 5.64 15.94 -15.45
C TYR A 23 5.23 14.78 -14.55
N SER A 24 6.10 14.36 -13.62
CA SER A 24 5.79 13.31 -12.63
C SER A 24 4.58 13.69 -11.76
N LEU A 25 4.45 14.96 -11.36
CA LEU A 25 3.30 15.43 -10.57
C LEU A 25 1.97 15.43 -11.35
N GLY A 26 1.98 15.19 -12.66
CA GLY A 26 0.78 14.99 -13.46
C GLY A 26 0.00 16.28 -13.76
N TYR A 27 0.62 17.47 -13.69
CA TYR A 27 -0.07 18.75 -13.99
C TYR A 27 -0.60 18.87 -15.43
N HIS A 28 -0.12 18.00 -16.33
CA HIS A 28 -0.50 17.95 -17.74
C HIS A 28 -1.56 16.87 -18.02
N LEU A 29 -1.92 16.06 -17.03
CA LEU A 29 -2.84 14.94 -17.18
C LEU A 29 -4.29 15.39 -16.96
N HIS A 30 -5.19 14.71 -17.65
CA HIS A 30 -6.63 14.87 -17.54
C HIS A 30 -7.26 13.51 -17.27
N PHE A 31 -8.46 13.51 -16.68
CA PHE A 31 -9.19 12.29 -16.37
C PHE A 31 -10.25 11.96 -17.41
N TYR A 32 -10.47 10.66 -17.61
CA TYR A 32 -11.61 10.14 -18.37
C TYR A 32 -12.37 9.17 -17.47
N GLN A 33 -13.38 9.69 -16.79
CA GLN A 33 -14.11 8.95 -15.78
C GLN A 33 -14.86 7.76 -16.39
N HIS A 34 -14.63 6.59 -15.82
CA HIS A 34 -15.34 5.37 -16.19
C HIS A 34 -15.31 4.37 -15.02
N TYR A 35 -16.31 3.50 -15.01
CA TYR A 35 -16.48 2.46 -14.00
C TYR A 35 -16.81 1.14 -14.71
N PRO A 36 -16.51 -0.02 -14.09
CA PRO A 36 -16.81 -1.31 -14.69
C PRO A 36 -18.30 -1.68 -14.57
N GLY A 37 -19.07 -0.86 -13.85
CA GLY A 37 -20.50 -0.98 -13.61
C GLY A 37 -20.96 -0.09 -12.44
N PRO A 38 -22.19 -0.27 -11.95
CA PRO A 38 -22.72 0.52 -10.82
C PRO A 38 -21.88 0.33 -9.55
N CYS A 39 -21.62 1.43 -8.85
CA CYS A 39 -20.82 1.47 -7.62
C CYS A 39 -21.62 1.95 -6.41
N ARG A 40 -21.22 1.50 -5.22
CA ARG A 40 -21.73 1.95 -3.92
C ARG A 40 -20.58 2.20 -2.94
N GLN A 41 -20.74 3.21 -2.08
CA GLN A 41 -19.83 3.45 -0.96
C GLN A 41 -20.26 2.61 0.26
N PHE A 42 -19.29 2.26 1.10
CA PHE A 42 -19.53 1.68 2.43
C PHE A 42 -19.53 2.81 3.47
N PRO A 43 -20.68 3.17 4.05
CA PRO A 43 -20.76 4.26 5.03
C PRO A 43 -19.97 3.99 6.31
N GLU A 44 -19.59 2.74 6.58
CA GLU A 44 -18.81 2.34 7.75
C GLU A 44 -17.34 2.77 7.68
N ILE A 45 -16.81 3.06 6.48
CA ILE A 45 -15.42 3.50 6.28
C ILE A 45 -15.40 4.84 5.55
N GLU A 46 -15.10 5.89 6.31
CA GLU A 46 -14.92 7.25 5.80
C GLU A 46 -13.46 7.76 5.90
N PHE A 47 -12.59 7.06 6.64
CA PHE A 47 -11.24 7.53 6.98
C PHE A 47 -10.15 6.51 6.61
N GLY A 48 -10.20 6.04 5.37
CA GLY A 48 -9.20 5.17 4.76
C GLY A 48 -9.58 3.69 4.80
N SER A 49 -9.34 3.02 3.69
CA SER A 49 -9.33 1.57 3.48
C SER A 49 -8.03 1.23 2.73
N GLY A 50 -6.90 1.43 3.41
CA GLY A 50 -5.59 1.67 2.81
C GLY A 50 -5.03 0.48 2.04
N ASN A 51 -5.16 -0.74 2.55
CA ASN A 51 -4.68 -1.95 1.89
C ASN A 51 -5.57 -3.17 2.16
N PHE A 52 -5.51 -4.17 1.28
CA PHE A 52 -6.32 -5.39 1.33
C PHE A 52 -5.47 -6.66 1.28
N TYR A 53 -5.99 -7.72 1.89
CA TYR A 53 -5.56 -9.08 1.58
C TYR A 53 -6.78 -9.97 1.38
N THR A 54 -6.85 -10.68 0.26
CA THR A 54 -8.01 -11.52 -0.11
C THR A 54 -7.64 -13.00 -0.11
N LEU A 55 -8.36 -13.78 0.70
CA LEU A 55 -8.25 -15.23 0.76
C LEU A 55 -9.01 -15.91 -0.40
N PRO A 56 -8.69 -17.18 -0.73
CA PRO A 56 -9.35 -17.92 -1.82
C PRO A 56 -10.87 -18.07 -1.70
N ASP A 57 -11.41 -18.03 -0.48
CA ASP A 57 -12.84 -18.12 -0.19
C ASP A 57 -13.59 -16.77 -0.31
N GLY A 58 -12.87 -15.70 -0.68
CA GLY A 58 -13.39 -14.34 -0.82
C GLY A 58 -13.35 -13.53 0.48
N THR A 59 -12.87 -14.10 1.58
CA THR A 59 -12.64 -13.36 2.83
C THR A 59 -11.53 -12.32 2.60
N THR A 60 -11.86 -11.05 2.80
CA THR A 60 -10.99 -9.91 2.51
C THR A 60 -10.77 -9.10 3.77
N PHE A 61 -9.52 -8.98 4.19
CA PHE A 61 -9.10 -8.12 5.29
C PHE A 61 -8.74 -6.73 4.75
N ILE A 62 -9.09 -5.69 5.51
CA ILE A 62 -9.00 -4.29 5.08
C ILE A 62 -8.43 -3.47 6.24
N THR A 63 -7.32 -2.78 6.02
CA THR A 63 -6.77 -1.83 7.01
C THR A 63 -7.40 -0.45 6.86
N SER A 64 -7.63 0.25 7.97
CA SER A 64 -8.31 1.54 8.02
C SER A 64 -7.73 2.44 9.10
N GLY A 65 -7.81 3.75 8.91
CA GLY A 65 -7.34 4.72 9.91
C GLY A 65 -5.83 4.99 9.86
N LEU A 66 -5.25 5.01 8.65
CA LEU A 66 -3.84 5.35 8.43
C LEU A 66 -3.52 6.77 8.94
N ASP A 67 -2.52 6.88 9.81
CA ASP A 67 -1.88 8.15 10.18
C ASP A 67 -0.37 7.93 10.36
N MET A 68 0.42 8.46 9.42
CA MET A 68 1.87 8.41 9.51
C MET A 68 2.41 9.63 10.25
N ASN A 69 3.45 9.45 11.07
CA ASN A 69 4.10 10.54 11.82
C ASN A 69 4.59 11.71 10.93
N VAL A 70 4.88 11.46 9.66
CA VAL A 70 5.31 12.46 8.67
C VAL A 70 4.17 13.27 8.03
N PHE A 71 2.92 12.88 8.27
CA PHE A 71 1.76 13.60 7.74
C PHE A 71 1.64 15.02 8.31
N SER A 72 0.84 15.85 7.64
CA SER A 72 0.78 17.26 7.96
C SER A 72 0.05 17.46 9.28
N ARG A 73 0.35 18.56 9.99
CA ARG A 73 -0.43 18.95 11.17
C ARG A 73 -1.92 19.16 10.82
N ARG A 74 -2.23 19.61 9.60
CA ARG A 74 -3.61 19.79 9.15
C ARG A 74 -4.33 18.45 9.03
N PHE A 75 -3.67 17.46 8.44
CA PHE A 75 -4.16 16.09 8.37
C PHE A 75 -4.43 15.52 9.76
N GLN A 76 -3.41 15.54 10.64
CA GLN A 76 -3.50 14.96 11.99
C GLN A 76 -4.62 15.62 12.82
N LEU A 77 -4.75 16.95 12.74
CA LEU A 77 -5.84 17.68 13.41
C LEU A 77 -7.21 17.28 12.87
N HIS A 78 -7.34 17.06 11.57
CA HIS A 78 -8.59 16.59 10.97
C HIS A 78 -8.95 15.20 11.50
N TYR A 79 -8.02 14.23 11.40
CA TYR A 79 -8.23 12.86 11.88
C TYR A 79 -8.57 12.81 13.38
N THR A 80 -7.81 13.55 14.19
CA THR A 80 -8.07 13.67 15.64
C THR A 80 -9.45 14.26 15.90
N SER A 81 -9.88 15.28 15.14
CA SER A 81 -11.19 15.91 15.33
C SER A 81 -12.38 15.01 15.00
N GLN A 82 -12.15 14.00 14.16
CA GLN A 82 -13.16 13.02 13.76
C GLN A 82 -13.12 11.76 14.63
N GLY A 83 -12.15 11.66 15.57
CA GLY A 83 -11.99 10.48 16.41
C GLY A 83 -11.60 9.24 15.62
N VAL A 84 -10.77 9.40 14.58
CA VAL A 84 -10.33 8.28 13.74
C VAL A 84 -9.42 7.36 14.55
N GLU A 85 -9.79 6.08 14.63
CA GLU A 85 -9.00 5.02 15.22
C GLU A 85 -8.55 4.05 14.13
N GLY A 86 -7.33 3.49 14.29
CA GLY A 86 -6.88 2.40 13.44
C GLY A 86 -7.72 1.15 13.65
N ALA A 87 -8.05 0.47 12.55
CA ALA A 87 -8.87 -0.72 12.59
C ALA A 87 -8.52 -1.68 11.46
N ILE A 88 -8.85 -2.96 11.68
CA ILE A 88 -8.88 -3.97 10.63
C ILE A 88 -10.33 -4.41 10.47
N TYR A 89 -10.84 -4.33 9.24
CA TYR A 89 -12.15 -4.82 8.88
C TYR A 89 -12.02 -6.13 8.11
N VAL A 90 -13.08 -6.93 8.13
CA VAL A 90 -13.24 -8.11 7.29
C VAL A 90 -14.57 -8.04 6.55
N THR A 91 -14.56 -8.50 5.31
CA THR A 91 -15.77 -8.77 4.52
C THR A 91 -15.60 -10.05 3.72
N ASN A 92 -16.69 -10.64 3.24
CA ASN A 92 -16.62 -11.79 2.36
C ASN A 92 -17.27 -11.44 1.01
N LEU A 93 -16.44 -11.37 -0.04
CA LEU A 93 -16.85 -10.98 -1.39
C LEU A 93 -17.58 -12.09 -2.17
N ASN A 94 -17.64 -13.30 -1.62
CA ASN A 94 -18.44 -14.38 -2.19
C ASN A 94 -19.93 -14.26 -1.81
N SER A 95 -20.23 -13.56 -0.70
CA SER A 95 -21.61 -13.32 -0.26
C SER A 95 -22.34 -12.34 -1.19
N SER A 96 -23.65 -12.53 -1.37
CA SER A 96 -24.48 -11.67 -2.24
C SER A 96 -24.52 -10.21 -1.79
N GLU A 97 -24.27 -9.97 -0.49
CA GLU A 97 -24.10 -8.65 0.10
C GLU A 97 -22.83 -8.68 0.96
N ALA A 98 -21.78 -8.01 0.48
CA ALA A 98 -20.57 -7.80 1.26
C ALA A 98 -20.91 -7.01 2.53
N VAL A 99 -21.01 -7.71 3.66
CA VAL A 99 -21.15 -7.12 4.99
C VAL A 99 -19.75 -6.83 5.53
N LEU A 100 -19.54 -5.62 5.99
CA LEU A 100 -18.28 -5.19 6.57
C LEU A 100 -18.34 -5.34 8.09
N ARG A 101 -17.31 -5.96 8.68
CA ARG A 101 -17.21 -6.18 10.13
C ARG A 101 -15.86 -5.63 10.63
N LYS A 102 -15.87 -4.76 11.63
CA LYS A 102 -14.66 -4.39 12.38
C LYS A 102 -14.22 -5.59 13.22
N LEU A 103 -12.96 -6.00 13.13
CA LEU A 103 -12.41 -7.07 13.96
C LEU A 103 -12.05 -6.53 15.34
N ASP A 104 -12.37 -7.30 16.38
CA ASP A 104 -11.95 -7.00 17.74
C ASP A 104 -10.50 -7.47 17.94
N ILE A 105 -9.62 -6.56 18.35
CA ILE A 105 -8.22 -6.87 18.60
C ILE A 105 -8.02 -7.11 20.09
N ILE A 106 -7.54 -8.31 20.44
CA ILE A 106 -7.23 -8.73 21.80
C ILE A 106 -5.74 -8.58 22.01
N VAL A 107 -5.38 -7.75 22.98
CA VAL A 107 -3.99 -7.55 23.42
C VAL A 107 -3.82 -8.30 24.73
N GLU A 108 -2.94 -9.31 24.74
CA GLU A 108 -2.58 -10.00 25.97
C GLU A 108 -1.64 -9.12 26.80
N ILE A 109 -1.70 -9.24 28.13
CA ILE A 109 -0.92 -8.40 29.06
C ILE A 109 0.60 -8.45 28.76
N ALA A 110 1.11 -9.57 28.25
CA ALA A 110 2.51 -9.71 27.84
C ALA A 110 2.87 -8.88 26.59
N ALA A 111 1.90 -8.57 25.72
CA ALA A 111 2.10 -7.73 24.54
C ALA A 111 2.15 -6.23 24.86
N GLU A 112 1.53 -5.78 25.96
CA GLU A 112 1.67 -4.40 26.45
C GLU A 112 3.13 -4.10 26.84
N GLU A 113 3.84 -5.08 27.42
CA GLU A 113 5.28 -4.98 27.70
C GLU A 113 6.13 -4.97 26.40
N GLY A 114 5.61 -5.57 25.32
CA GLY A 114 6.17 -5.54 23.96
C GLY A 114 5.90 -4.24 23.18
N GLY A 115 5.13 -3.31 23.76
CA GLY A 115 4.94 -1.95 23.25
C GLY A 115 3.87 -1.79 22.18
N PHE A 116 3.00 -2.77 21.95
CA PHE A 116 1.79 -2.60 21.14
C PHE A 116 0.67 -1.96 21.97
N SER A 117 -0.04 -0.99 21.38
CA SER A 117 -1.20 -0.35 22.00
C SER A 117 -2.23 -0.03 20.93
N LEU A 118 -3.51 -0.30 21.22
CA LEU A 118 -4.61 0.04 20.33
C LEU A 118 -4.80 1.56 20.20
N GLU A 119 -4.47 2.34 21.22
CA GLU A 119 -4.60 3.80 21.20
C GLU A 119 -3.67 4.47 20.19
N THR A 120 -2.55 3.82 19.87
CA THR A 120 -1.56 4.29 18.90
C THR A 120 -1.50 3.42 17.66
N PHE A 121 -2.49 2.55 17.45
CA PHE A 121 -2.51 1.67 16.29
C PHE A 121 -2.97 2.42 15.04
N HIS A 122 -2.10 2.49 14.03
CA HIS A 122 -2.37 3.09 12.73
C HIS A 122 -1.96 2.11 11.62
N PRO A 123 -2.83 1.15 11.26
CA PRO A 123 -2.50 0.10 10.32
C PRO A 123 -2.41 0.61 8.88
N HIS A 124 -1.53 -0.02 8.11
CA HIS A 124 -1.31 0.30 6.71
C HIS A 124 -1.26 -0.95 5.84
N GLY A 125 -0.09 -1.36 5.34
CA GLY A 125 0.06 -2.60 4.60
C GLY A 125 -0.32 -3.85 5.38
N ILE A 126 -0.78 -4.88 4.67
CA ILE A 126 -1.30 -6.11 5.26
C ILE A 126 -0.94 -7.33 4.42
N SER A 127 -0.54 -8.39 5.10
CA SER A 127 -0.36 -9.72 4.51
C SER A 127 -0.96 -10.78 5.39
N VAL A 128 -1.46 -11.86 4.79
CA VAL A 128 -1.87 -13.07 5.53
C VAL A 128 -0.95 -14.22 5.15
N TRP A 129 -0.46 -14.92 6.16
CA TRP A 129 0.15 -16.23 6.02
C TRP A 129 -0.79 -17.29 6.58
N PHE A 130 -0.88 -18.44 5.90
CA PHE A 130 -1.68 -19.56 6.36
C PHE A 130 -0.76 -20.69 6.82
N ASP A 131 -0.87 -21.05 8.08
CA ASP A 131 -0.19 -22.22 8.62
C ASP A 131 -0.94 -23.49 8.19
N THR A 132 -0.37 -24.23 7.24
CA THR A 132 -0.98 -25.50 6.78
C THR A 132 -0.91 -26.62 7.82
N THR A 133 -0.03 -26.50 8.79
CA THR A 133 0.23 -27.48 9.85
C THR A 133 -0.76 -27.30 11.02
N GLU A 134 -0.94 -26.07 11.47
CA GLU A 134 -1.84 -25.73 12.58
C GLU A 134 -3.23 -25.27 12.13
N GLY A 135 -3.39 -24.89 10.87
CA GLY A 135 -4.67 -24.50 10.27
C GLY A 135 -5.15 -23.10 10.66
N HIS A 136 -4.24 -22.19 11.04
CA HIS A 136 -4.58 -20.82 11.44
C HIS A 136 -4.06 -19.78 10.44
N HIS A 137 -4.66 -18.58 10.48
CA HIS A 137 -4.24 -17.43 9.67
C HIS A 137 -3.48 -16.42 10.53
N SER A 138 -2.24 -16.12 10.14
CA SER A 138 -1.40 -15.09 10.74
C SER A 138 -1.42 -13.83 9.88
N LEU A 139 -1.90 -12.73 10.44
CA LEU A 139 -1.91 -11.42 9.78
C LEU A 139 -0.65 -10.66 10.16
N PHE A 140 0.07 -10.16 9.16
CA PHE A 140 1.16 -9.21 9.31
C PHE A 140 0.66 -7.84 8.88
N VAL A 141 0.77 -6.86 9.75
CA VAL A 141 0.21 -5.52 9.53
C VAL A 141 1.27 -4.48 9.82
N VAL A 142 1.57 -3.65 8.82
CA VAL A 142 2.39 -2.45 9.04
C VAL A 142 1.65 -1.52 9.97
N ASN A 143 2.33 -1.02 10.99
CA ASN A 143 1.79 -0.11 11.99
C ASN A 143 2.68 1.14 12.11
N HIS A 144 2.05 2.31 12.19
CA HIS A 144 2.68 3.61 12.34
C HIS A 144 2.40 4.24 13.71
N PRO A 145 2.89 3.68 14.82
CA PRO A 145 2.49 4.18 16.12
C PRO A 145 2.87 5.64 16.34
N THR A 146 1.95 6.38 16.95
CA THR A 146 2.08 7.82 17.17
C THR A 146 3.38 8.13 17.92
N ARG A 147 4.24 8.96 17.34
CA ARG A 147 5.56 9.36 17.89
C ARG A 147 6.53 8.20 18.17
N ALA A 148 6.36 7.07 17.49
CA ALA A 148 7.28 5.93 17.55
C ALA A 148 7.76 5.55 16.14
N ASP A 149 8.79 4.71 16.07
CA ASP A 149 9.25 4.14 14.80
C ASP A 149 8.21 3.11 14.28
N ASP A 150 8.12 3.01 12.96
CA ASP A 150 7.28 2.05 12.25
C ASP A 150 7.65 0.61 12.61
N ARG A 151 6.66 -0.27 12.56
CA ARG A 151 6.81 -1.68 12.93
C ARG A 151 5.82 -2.56 12.19
N ILE A 152 6.01 -3.87 12.28
CA ILE A 152 5.05 -4.85 11.76
C ILE A 152 4.48 -5.63 12.92
N GLU A 153 3.15 -5.67 13.02
CA GLU A 153 2.42 -6.40 14.04
C GLU A 153 1.94 -7.72 13.45
N LYS A 154 2.18 -8.82 14.17
CA LYS A 154 1.63 -10.13 13.86
C LYS A 154 0.45 -10.42 14.76
N PHE A 155 -0.67 -10.81 14.14
CA PHE A 155 -1.88 -11.22 14.80
C PHE A 155 -2.29 -12.63 14.37
N LEU A 156 -2.87 -13.41 15.28
CA LEU A 156 -3.59 -14.63 14.95
C LEU A 156 -5.07 -14.33 14.79
N PHE A 157 -5.65 -14.77 13.68
CA PHE A 157 -7.07 -14.60 13.40
C PHE A 157 -7.88 -15.81 13.87
N ASP A 158 -8.88 -15.54 14.72
CA ASP A 158 -9.90 -16.52 15.10
C ASP A 158 -11.17 -16.30 14.26
N PRO A 159 -11.46 -17.19 13.28
CA PRO A 159 -12.64 -17.08 12.44
C PRO A 159 -13.95 -17.36 13.19
N ALA A 160 -13.92 -18.05 14.34
CA ALA A 160 -15.14 -18.37 15.09
C ALA A 160 -15.70 -17.14 15.81
N THR A 161 -14.81 -16.28 16.32
CA THR A 161 -15.16 -15.09 17.09
C THR A 161 -14.94 -13.79 16.32
N PHE A 162 -14.28 -13.84 15.15
CA PHE A 162 -13.86 -12.67 14.37
C PHE A 162 -12.96 -11.73 15.18
N THR A 163 -11.99 -12.31 15.91
CA THR A 163 -11.01 -11.56 16.70
C THR A 163 -9.60 -11.71 16.12
N LEU A 164 -8.75 -10.74 16.46
CA LEU A 164 -7.31 -10.77 16.19
C LEU A 164 -6.55 -10.75 17.50
N HIS A 165 -5.78 -11.80 17.77
CA HIS A 165 -4.92 -11.89 18.95
C HIS A 165 -3.53 -11.39 18.59
N HIS A 166 -3.07 -10.30 19.23
CA HIS A 166 -1.71 -9.82 19.01
C HIS A 166 -0.69 -10.84 19.54
N VAL A 167 0.31 -11.15 18.72
CA VAL A 167 1.35 -12.15 19.04
C VAL A 167 2.73 -11.52 19.17
N LYS A 168 3.11 -10.65 18.23
CA LYS A 168 4.50 -10.19 18.11
C LYS A 168 4.59 -8.84 17.40
N SER A 169 5.47 -7.99 17.87
CA SER A 169 5.86 -6.73 17.21
C SER A 169 7.28 -6.84 16.66
N PHE A 170 7.42 -6.69 15.35
CA PHE A 170 8.70 -6.67 14.64
C PHE A 170 9.21 -5.23 14.53
N THR A 171 10.30 -4.94 15.23
CA THR A 171 10.95 -3.61 15.24
C THR A 171 12.41 -3.74 14.83
N ASN A 172 12.89 -2.82 14.00
CA ASN A 172 14.30 -2.74 13.64
C ASN A 172 14.62 -1.37 13.01
N PRO A 173 15.83 -0.80 13.21
CA PRO A 173 16.22 0.44 12.53
C PRO A 173 16.22 0.37 10.99
N LYS A 174 16.20 -0.83 10.39
CA LYS A 174 16.04 -1.02 8.94
C LYS A 174 14.58 -0.87 8.48
N LEU A 175 13.61 -1.04 9.39
CA LEU A 175 12.19 -0.74 9.16
C LEU A 175 11.98 0.74 9.49
N ARG A 176 11.97 1.61 8.46
CA ARG A 176 12.10 3.06 8.63
C ARG A 176 10.78 3.78 8.39
N SER A 177 10.37 3.81 7.13
CA SER A 177 9.10 4.35 6.67
C SER A 177 8.38 3.23 5.95
N LEU A 178 7.75 2.34 6.69
CA LEU A 178 7.11 1.18 6.11
C LEU A 178 5.91 1.60 5.25
N HIS A 179 5.61 0.80 4.24
CA HIS A 179 4.40 0.97 3.45
C HIS A 179 3.61 -0.32 3.41
N ASP A 180 4.27 -1.40 2.99
CA ASP A 180 3.64 -2.68 2.81
C ASP A 180 4.50 -3.86 3.28
N VAL A 181 3.83 -4.99 3.51
CA VAL A 181 4.44 -6.24 3.98
C VAL A 181 3.91 -7.41 3.16
N GLN A 182 4.79 -8.35 2.83
CA GLN A 182 4.44 -9.63 2.21
C GLN A 182 5.01 -10.75 3.06
N ALA A 183 4.15 -11.47 3.77
CA ALA A 183 4.53 -12.63 4.55
C ALA A 183 4.95 -13.78 3.62
N ILE A 184 6.00 -14.51 4.01
CA ILE A 184 6.54 -15.66 3.26
C ILE A 184 6.71 -16.92 4.12
N GLY A 185 6.44 -16.82 5.42
CA GLY A 185 6.52 -17.90 6.39
C GLY A 185 5.98 -17.46 7.75
N GLU A 186 6.09 -18.34 8.75
CA GLU A 186 5.54 -18.11 10.08
C GLU A 186 6.07 -16.84 10.75
N ASP A 187 7.38 -16.61 10.72
CA ASP A 187 8.02 -15.37 11.20
C ASP A 187 9.00 -14.83 10.15
N SER A 188 8.56 -14.75 8.89
CA SER A 188 9.38 -14.19 7.80
C SER A 188 8.55 -13.42 6.79
N PHE A 189 9.12 -12.32 6.30
CA PHE A 189 8.43 -11.40 5.39
C PHE A 189 9.40 -10.55 4.58
N TYR A 190 8.90 -10.01 3.47
CA TYR A 190 9.44 -8.82 2.85
C TYR A 190 8.65 -7.58 3.30
N ALA A 191 9.30 -6.43 3.42
CA ALA A 191 8.67 -5.16 3.72
C ALA A 191 9.25 -4.04 2.87
N THR A 192 8.42 -3.09 2.45
CA THR A 192 8.84 -1.93 1.67
C THR A 192 9.04 -0.72 2.57
N ASN A 193 10.18 -0.06 2.41
CA ASN A 193 10.40 1.29 2.93
C ASN A 193 10.07 2.30 1.84
N ILE A 194 9.00 3.10 1.95
CA ILE A 194 8.63 4.09 0.92
C ILE A 194 9.63 5.26 0.86
N LEU A 195 10.18 5.66 2.00
CA LEU A 195 11.07 6.81 2.14
C LEU A 195 12.23 6.47 3.07
N HIS A 196 13.36 7.12 2.86
CA HIS A 196 14.49 7.05 3.76
C HIS A 196 14.24 7.90 5.01
N GLU A 197 13.82 9.14 4.80
CA GLU A 197 13.53 10.09 5.86
C GLU A 197 12.09 10.01 6.34
N HIS A 198 11.92 9.75 7.63
CA HIS A 198 10.63 9.53 8.28
C HIS A 198 10.45 10.31 9.59
N ARG A 199 11.44 11.15 9.96
CA ARG A 199 11.43 11.87 11.25
C ARG A 199 11.14 13.35 11.09
N SER A 200 11.50 13.92 9.95
CA SER A 200 11.26 15.32 9.62
C SER A 200 10.46 15.45 8.33
N ARG A 201 9.26 16.06 8.43
CA ARG A 201 8.43 16.36 7.26
C ARG A 201 9.18 17.21 6.22
N PHE A 202 10.05 18.13 6.64
CA PHE A 202 10.82 18.96 5.71
C PHE A 202 11.78 18.11 4.85
N PHE A 203 12.53 17.21 5.49
CA PHE A 203 13.49 16.36 4.78
C PHE A 203 12.79 15.26 3.99
N MET A 204 11.66 14.74 4.48
CA MET A 204 10.79 13.85 3.70
C MET A 204 10.31 14.52 2.41
N LEU A 205 9.82 15.76 2.47
CA LEU A 205 9.39 16.50 1.27
C LEU A 205 10.57 16.78 0.34
N LEU A 206 11.77 17.03 0.88
CA LEU A 206 12.96 17.18 0.07
C LEU A 206 13.30 15.88 -0.68
N GLU A 207 13.23 14.74 -0.02
CA GLU A 207 13.41 13.42 -0.65
C GLU A 207 12.36 13.19 -1.75
N LEU A 208 11.08 13.41 -1.44
CA LEU A 208 9.96 13.26 -2.39
C LEU A 208 10.15 14.13 -3.65
N PHE A 209 10.43 15.42 -3.48
CA PHE A 209 10.55 16.37 -4.61
C PHE A 209 11.91 16.37 -5.30
N SER A 210 12.94 15.77 -4.69
CA SER A 210 14.22 15.51 -5.35
C SER A 210 14.21 14.22 -6.19
N LEU A 211 13.14 13.40 -6.10
CA LEU A 211 12.98 12.14 -6.82
C LEU A 211 14.16 11.17 -6.55
N MET A 212 14.72 11.22 -5.33
CA MET A 212 15.90 10.44 -4.98
C MET A 212 15.54 8.96 -4.75
N PRO A 213 16.32 8.02 -5.31
CA PRO A 213 16.02 6.60 -5.20
C PRO A 213 16.57 6.00 -3.89
N TRP A 214 16.04 6.41 -2.74
CA TRP A 214 16.53 5.95 -1.41
C TRP A 214 15.62 4.95 -0.69
N SER A 215 14.53 4.57 -1.37
CA SER A 215 13.62 3.52 -0.91
C SER A 215 14.27 2.13 -1.08
N SER A 216 13.80 1.17 -0.29
CA SER A 216 14.34 -0.19 -0.25
C SER A 216 13.29 -1.25 0.10
N VAL A 217 13.64 -2.51 -0.17
CA VAL A 217 12.92 -3.70 0.30
C VAL A 217 13.78 -4.41 1.33
N ILE A 218 13.19 -4.67 2.49
CA ILE A 218 13.78 -5.39 3.60
C ILE A 218 13.25 -6.82 3.61
N LEU A 219 14.14 -7.79 3.80
CA LEU A 219 13.79 -9.17 4.13
C LEU A 219 14.06 -9.40 5.61
N TYR A 220 13.10 -10.03 6.29
CA TYR A 220 13.29 -10.57 7.62
C TYR A 220 13.08 -12.09 7.60
N THR A 221 14.04 -12.82 8.18
CA THR A 221 13.92 -14.22 8.55
C THR A 221 14.49 -14.44 9.94
N GLU A 222 14.05 -15.49 10.65
CA GLU A 222 14.60 -15.79 11.98
C GLU A 222 16.10 -16.14 11.90
N GLU A 223 16.53 -16.81 10.83
CA GLU A 223 17.91 -17.29 10.67
C GLU A 223 18.91 -16.17 10.38
N THR A 224 18.52 -15.20 9.55
CA THR A 224 19.44 -14.14 9.08
C THR A 224 19.11 -12.75 9.65
N GLY A 225 17.98 -12.60 10.32
CA GLY A 225 17.46 -11.33 10.80
C GLY A 225 17.07 -10.40 9.65
N TYR A 226 17.24 -9.09 9.86
CA TYR A 226 16.86 -8.07 8.89
C TYR A 226 17.97 -7.80 7.88
N SER A 227 17.67 -7.89 6.59
CA SER A 227 18.59 -7.59 5.48
C SER A 227 17.91 -6.69 4.46
N GLU A 228 18.67 -5.77 3.85
CA GLU A 228 18.17 -4.98 2.73
C GLU A 228 18.48 -5.76 1.45
N VAL A 229 17.44 -6.26 0.79
CA VAL A 229 17.58 -7.15 -0.39
C VAL A 229 17.49 -6.40 -1.71
N VAL A 230 16.85 -5.24 -1.70
CA VAL A 230 16.78 -4.33 -2.85
C VAL A 230 16.90 -2.90 -2.35
N SER A 231 17.73 -2.10 -3.01
CA SER A 231 17.93 -0.68 -2.71
C SER A 231 17.93 0.13 -4.00
N GLY A 232 17.99 1.46 -3.89
CA GLY A 232 18.00 2.30 -5.09
C GLY A 232 16.62 2.43 -5.74
N LEU A 233 15.54 2.33 -4.96
CA LEU A 233 14.17 2.38 -5.48
C LEU A 233 13.57 3.78 -5.37
N MET A 234 12.70 4.13 -6.32
CA MET A 234 11.93 5.38 -6.32
C MET A 234 10.57 5.18 -5.65
N SER A 235 10.53 5.31 -4.33
CA SER A 235 9.33 5.15 -3.49
C SER A 235 8.60 3.82 -3.69
N ALA A 236 9.18 2.75 -3.15
CA ALA A 236 8.55 1.43 -3.09
C ALA A 236 7.32 1.47 -2.18
N THR A 237 6.15 1.18 -2.77
CA THR A 237 4.85 1.18 -2.11
C THR A 237 4.43 -0.25 -1.83
N GLY A 238 3.45 -0.80 -2.55
CA GLY A 238 2.99 -2.16 -2.29
C GLY A 238 3.96 -3.23 -2.77
N ILE A 239 3.83 -4.41 -2.16
CA ILE A 239 4.61 -5.60 -2.48
C ILE A 239 3.71 -6.82 -2.48
N ALA A 240 3.81 -7.64 -3.52
CA ALA A 240 3.01 -8.86 -3.66
C ALA A 240 3.87 -10.05 -4.07
N MET A 241 3.44 -11.25 -3.71
CA MET A 241 4.08 -12.50 -4.12
C MET A 241 3.16 -13.30 -5.04
N SER A 242 3.72 -13.88 -6.09
CA SER A 242 3.01 -14.85 -6.94
C SER A 242 2.53 -16.06 -6.13
N LYS A 243 1.47 -16.73 -6.60
CA LYS A 243 0.92 -17.94 -5.93
C LYS A 243 1.93 -19.06 -5.71
N CYS A 244 2.86 -19.24 -6.64
CA CYS A 244 3.90 -20.25 -6.55
C CYS A 244 5.07 -19.83 -5.65
N GLY A 245 5.08 -18.59 -5.15
CA GLY A 245 6.15 -18.07 -4.29
C GLY A 245 7.46 -17.76 -5.03
N ALA A 246 7.50 -17.90 -6.35
CA ALA A 246 8.73 -17.77 -7.15
C ALA A 246 8.99 -16.33 -7.64
N PHE A 247 7.98 -15.46 -7.62
CA PHE A 247 8.07 -14.07 -8.06
C PHE A 247 7.57 -13.09 -7.00
N ILE A 248 8.27 -11.96 -6.89
CA ILE A 248 7.91 -10.81 -6.06
C ILE A 248 7.71 -9.60 -6.96
N TYR A 249 6.62 -8.88 -6.74
CA TYR A 249 6.21 -7.68 -7.44
C TYR A 249 6.37 -6.50 -6.50
N VAL A 250 7.12 -5.48 -6.91
CA VAL A 250 7.33 -4.26 -6.12
C VAL A 250 6.87 -3.07 -6.93
N MET A 251 5.91 -2.32 -6.40
CA MET A 251 5.41 -1.10 -7.02
C MET A 251 6.27 0.09 -6.65
N LEU A 252 6.63 0.89 -7.64
CA LEU A 252 7.38 2.12 -7.46
C LEU A 252 6.47 3.30 -7.81
N SER A 253 5.98 3.99 -6.78
CA SER A 253 5.05 5.11 -6.94
C SER A 253 5.68 6.23 -7.78
N LEU A 254 6.78 6.82 -7.33
CA LEU A 254 7.49 7.89 -8.06
C LEU A 254 8.22 7.39 -9.31
N GLY A 255 8.51 6.08 -9.39
CA GLY A 255 9.04 5.46 -10.59
C GLY A 255 7.99 5.19 -11.67
N SER A 256 6.70 5.29 -11.32
CA SER A 256 5.56 4.97 -12.19
C SER A 256 5.67 3.62 -12.90
N GLN A 257 6.16 2.60 -12.18
CA GLN A 257 6.50 1.29 -12.73
C GLN A 257 6.36 0.18 -11.68
N ILE A 258 6.30 -1.06 -12.16
CA ILE A 258 6.41 -2.28 -11.33
C ILE A 258 7.71 -2.98 -11.67
N LEU A 259 8.42 -3.41 -10.64
CA LEU A 259 9.59 -4.28 -10.76
C LEU A 259 9.18 -5.71 -10.42
N VAL A 260 9.44 -6.63 -11.33
CA VAL A 260 9.23 -8.08 -11.14
C VAL A 260 10.58 -8.71 -10.82
N TYR A 261 10.64 -9.40 -9.70
CA TYR A 261 11.81 -10.13 -9.25
C TYR A 261 11.53 -11.63 -9.25
N SER A 262 12.50 -12.42 -9.71
CA SER A 262 12.57 -13.84 -9.38
C SER A 262 13.13 -13.99 -7.96
N ARG A 263 12.51 -14.86 -7.18
CA ARG A 263 12.90 -15.16 -5.79
C ARG A 263 13.76 -16.41 -5.75
N GLY A 264 14.98 -16.28 -5.24
CA GLY A 264 15.89 -17.39 -4.99
C GLY A 264 15.44 -18.25 -3.79
N GLU A 265 16.02 -19.44 -3.66
CA GLU A 265 15.78 -20.33 -2.50
C GLU A 265 16.21 -19.68 -1.17
N ASP A 266 17.21 -18.80 -1.21
CA ASP A 266 17.71 -18.02 -0.09
C ASP A 266 16.91 -16.72 0.15
N ASN A 267 15.76 -16.55 -0.52
CA ASN A 267 14.94 -15.34 -0.50
C ASN A 267 15.60 -14.09 -1.13
N SER A 268 16.73 -14.23 -1.82
CA SER A 268 17.30 -13.13 -2.61
C SER A 268 16.40 -12.79 -3.81
N LEU A 269 16.44 -11.53 -4.25
CA LEU A 269 15.60 -11.01 -5.33
C LEU A 269 16.45 -10.64 -6.54
N THR A 270 16.19 -11.29 -7.68
CA THR A 270 16.87 -10.99 -8.95
C THR A 270 15.89 -10.36 -9.93
N LEU A 271 16.19 -9.13 -10.37
CA LEU A 271 15.31 -8.36 -11.26
C LEU A 271 15.12 -9.11 -12.59
N GLN A 272 13.87 -9.29 -12.98
CA GLN A 272 13.45 -10.01 -14.19
C GLN A 272 12.75 -9.10 -15.20
N GLN A 273 11.87 -8.22 -14.73
CA GLN A 273 11.10 -7.33 -15.61
C GLN A 273 10.94 -5.95 -14.96
N VAL A 274 11.01 -4.91 -15.79
CA VAL A 274 10.57 -3.56 -15.45
C VAL A 274 9.36 -3.25 -16.31
N PHE A 275 8.21 -3.02 -15.68
CA PHE A 275 6.96 -2.77 -16.39
C PHE A 275 6.46 -1.33 -16.12
N PRO A 276 6.48 -0.43 -17.12
CA PRO A 276 6.01 0.94 -16.93
C PRO A 276 4.48 1.00 -16.84
N LEU A 277 3.97 1.78 -15.89
CA LEU A 277 2.54 2.01 -15.67
C LEU A 277 2.06 3.40 -16.10
N TYR A 278 2.96 4.39 -16.10
CA TYR A 278 2.62 5.80 -16.37
C TYR A 278 1.56 6.40 -15.43
N THR A 279 1.40 5.78 -14.27
CA THR A 279 0.63 6.24 -13.11
C THR A 279 1.45 5.94 -11.85
N HIS A 280 1.06 6.45 -10.69
CA HIS A 280 1.77 6.22 -9.43
C HIS A 280 1.11 5.05 -8.70
N PRO A 281 1.60 3.81 -8.82
CA PRO A 281 1.00 2.68 -8.14
C PRO A 281 1.14 2.80 -6.62
N ASP A 282 0.12 2.35 -5.91
CA ASP A 282 0.09 2.29 -4.46
C ASP A 282 0.22 0.81 -4.04
N SER A 283 -0.87 0.16 -3.65
CA SER A 283 -0.89 -1.22 -3.19
C SER A 283 -1.32 -2.19 -4.29
N ALA A 284 -0.87 -3.45 -4.22
CA ALA A 284 -1.29 -4.53 -5.12
C ALA A 284 -1.92 -5.65 -4.31
N VAL A 285 -3.04 -6.14 -4.83
CA VAL A 285 -3.72 -7.32 -4.30
C VAL A 285 -3.63 -8.39 -5.37
N LEU A 286 -3.10 -9.54 -4.98
CA LEU A 286 -3.08 -10.73 -5.83
C LEU A 286 -4.48 -11.35 -5.85
N ASP A 287 -4.99 -11.69 -7.04
CA ASP A 287 -6.17 -12.52 -7.16
C ASP A 287 -5.86 -13.96 -6.71
N PRO A 288 -6.47 -14.47 -5.63
CA PRO A 288 -6.27 -15.84 -5.20
C PRO A 288 -6.81 -16.88 -6.22
N VAL A 289 -7.59 -16.49 -7.24
CA VAL A 289 -8.16 -17.39 -8.27
C VAL A 289 -7.33 -17.43 -9.57
N THR A 290 -7.08 -16.30 -10.24
CA THR A 290 -6.25 -16.29 -11.47
C THR A 290 -4.76 -16.14 -11.18
N GLY A 291 -4.40 -15.38 -10.14
CA GLY A 291 -3.01 -15.02 -9.84
C GLY A 291 -2.57 -13.76 -10.56
N ASP A 292 -3.52 -13.00 -11.13
CA ASP A 292 -3.30 -11.66 -11.64
C ASP A 292 -3.19 -10.65 -10.50
N LEU A 293 -2.73 -9.43 -10.81
CA LEU A 293 -2.64 -8.34 -9.84
C LEU A 293 -3.69 -7.27 -10.12
N PHE A 294 -4.32 -6.79 -9.05
CA PHE A 294 -5.12 -5.57 -9.07
C PHE A 294 -4.39 -4.50 -8.27
N ILE A 295 -4.26 -3.31 -8.84
CA ILE A 295 -3.54 -2.20 -8.21
C ILE A 295 -4.43 -0.98 -8.09
N GLY A 296 -4.36 -0.32 -6.93
CA GLY A 296 -4.79 1.07 -6.78
C GLY A 296 -3.65 2.00 -7.21
N ALA A 297 -4.00 3.13 -7.84
CA ALA A 297 -3.01 4.08 -8.30
C ALA A 297 -3.49 5.53 -8.25
N HIS A 298 -2.52 6.44 -8.22
CA HIS A 298 -2.70 7.89 -8.22
C HIS A 298 -2.29 8.47 -9.57
N PRO A 299 -3.22 8.60 -10.54
CA PRO A 299 -2.88 9.07 -11.88
C PRO A 299 -2.45 10.53 -11.91
N ILE A 300 -2.87 11.33 -10.93
CA ILE A 300 -2.52 12.76 -10.82
C ILE A 300 -1.90 13.04 -9.44
N ALA A 301 -0.59 12.83 -9.33
CA ALA A 301 0.12 12.83 -8.04
C ALA A 301 -0.01 14.13 -7.24
N HIS A 302 0.00 15.32 -7.85
CA HIS A 302 -0.18 16.57 -7.09
C HIS A 302 -1.56 16.67 -6.42
N GLN A 303 -2.61 16.10 -7.02
CA GLN A 303 -3.92 16.07 -6.40
C GLN A 303 -3.92 15.13 -5.19
N TYR A 304 -3.29 13.96 -5.31
CA TYR A 304 -3.12 13.02 -4.20
C TYR A 304 -2.32 13.62 -3.04
N ILE A 305 -1.18 14.27 -3.32
CA ILE A 305 -0.38 14.94 -2.28
C ILE A 305 -1.20 16.01 -1.55
N ASN A 306 -1.97 16.81 -2.27
CA ASN A 306 -2.84 17.83 -1.67
C ASN A 306 -4.00 17.22 -0.87
N HIS A 307 -4.56 16.10 -1.34
CA HIS A 307 -5.59 15.35 -0.64
C HIS A 307 -5.08 14.79 0.67
N VAL A 308 -3.92 14.13 0.69
CA VAL A 308 -3.30 13.64 1.94
C VAL A 308 -2.88 14.79 2.85
N ASP A 309 -2.45 15.95 2.34
CA ASP A 309 -2.12 17.09 3.21
C ASP A 309 -3.36 17.69 3.91
N ASN A 310 -4.52 17.70 3.23
CA ASN A 310 -5.77 18.26 3.72
C ASN A 310 -7.01 17.56 3.10
N PRO A 311 -7.39 16.38 3.61
CA PRO A 311 -8.42 15.54 2.99
C PRO A 311 -9.82 16.17 3.07
N ALA A 312 -10.06 17.04 4.05
CA ALA A 312 -11.31 17.79 4.19
C ALA A 312 -11.55 18.82 3.06
N LYS A 313 -10.50 19.22 2.33
CA LYS A 313 -10.57 20.29 1.33
C LYS A 313 -10.31 19.81 -0.09
N HIS A 314 -9.36 18.89 -0.25
CA HIS A 314 -8.87 18.46 -1.55
C HIS A 314 -9.35 17.05 -1.85
N LYS A 315 -9.57 16.79 -3.13
CA LYS A 315 -9.86 15.46 -3.68
C LYS A 315 -8.76 15.07 -4.65
N ALA A 316 -8.63 13.78 -4.90
CA ALA A 316 -7.67 13.22 -5.81
C ALA A 316 -8.33 12.22 -6.76
N ALA A 317 -7.87 12.22 -8.01
CA ALA A 317 -8.24 11.19 -8.95
C ALA A 317 -7.83 9.79 -8.45
N SER A 318 -8.65 8.80 -8.77
CA SER A 318 -8.44 7.39 -8.43
C SER A 318 -8.40 6.55 -9.69
N GLN A 319 -7.57 5.51 -9.68
CA GLN A 319 -7.41 4.60 -10.81
C GLN A 319 -7.21 3.17 -10.31
N VAL A 320 -7.86 2.21 -10.96
CA VAL A 320 -7.65 0.78 -10.71
C VAL A 320 -7.19 0.10 -11.99
N LEU A 321 -6.09 -0.63 -11.89
CA LEU A 321 -5.53 -1.39 -13.01
C LEU A 321 -5.51 -2.88 -12.68
N HIS A 322 -5.88 -3.69 -13.66
CA HIS A 322 -5.77 -5.15 -13.67
C HIS A 322 -4.58 -5.55 -14.54
N LEU A 323 -3.66 -6.32 -13.98
CA LEU A 323 -2.45 -6.77 -14.65
C LEU A 323 -2.46 -8.28 -14.77
N ARG A 324 -2.45 -8.77 -16.02
CA ARG A 324 -2.41 -10.20 -16.31
C ARG A 324 -0.99 -10.74 -16.18
N LEU A 325 -0.85 -11.82 -15.42
CA LEU A 325 0.43 -12.49 -15.18
C LEU A 325 0.53 -13.79 -15.99
N THR A 326 1.69 -14.03 -16.61
CA THR A 326 1.99 -15.29 -17.31
C THR A 326 3.44 -15.66 -17.03
N GLU A 327 3.65 -16.84 -16.46
CA GLU A 327 4.98 -17.31 -16.04
C GLU A 327 5.73 -16.27 -15.16
N GLY A 328 4.98 -15.60 -14.29
CA GLY A 328 5.50 -14.58 -13.38
C GLY A 328 5.62 -13.17 -13.97
N ASN A 329 5.60 -13.02 -15.30
CA ASN A 329 5.73 -11.72 -15.97
C ASN A 329 4.38 -11.05 -16.19
N ILE A 330 4.40 -9.71 -16.19
CA ILE A 330 3.25 -8.90 -16.59
C ILE A 330 3.16 -8.89 -18.11
N THR A 331 2.02 -9.32 -18.65
CA THR A 331 1.80 -9.46 -20.10
C THR A 331 0.82 -8.44 -20.68
N SER A 332 -0.17 -8.03 -19.90
CA SER A 332 -1.13 -7.01 -20.31
C SER A 332 -1.68 -6.25 -19.12
N ILE A 333 -2.17 -5.04 -19.38
CA ILE A 333 -2.82 -4.19 -18.40
C ILE A 333 -4.19 -3.75 -18.91
N THR A 334 -5.18 -3.69 -18.01
CA THR A 334 -6.52 -3.19 -18.29
C THR A 334 -6.93 -2.22 -17.19
N GLU A 335 -7.40 -1.04 -17.57
CA GLU A 335 -7.95 -0.06 -16.63
C GLU A 335 -9.41 -0.41 -16.34
N LEU A 336 -9.73 -0.61 -15.06
CA LEU A 336 -11.07 -1.01 -14.62
C LEU A 336 -11.91 0.17 -14.15
N LEU A 337 -11.26 1.13 -13.50
CA LEU A 337 -11.90 2.30 -12.91
C LEU A 337 -10.98 3.51 -13.05
N TYR A 338 -11.58 4.65 -13.38
CA TYR A 338 -10.98 5.96 -13.20
C TYR A 338 -12.04 6.90 -12.64
N ASP A 339 -11.79 7.48 -11.46
CA ASP A 339 -12.66 8.44 -10.80
C ASP A 339 -11.95 9.80 -10.61
N ASP A 340 -12.70 10.89 -10.58
CA ASP A 340 -12.18 12.23 -10.35
C ASP A 340 -12.09 12.63 -8.86
N GLY A 341 -12.46 11.71 -7.96
CA GLY A 341 -12.51 11.90 -6.52
C GLY A 341 -13.93 12.14 -5.98
N ILE A 342 -14.97 12.09 -6.81
CA ILE A 342 -16.36 12.18 -6.35
C ILE A 342 -16.83 10.87 -5.71
N LEU A 343 -16.56 9.73 -6.35
CA LEU A 343 -16.93 8.41 -5.83
C LEU A 343 -15.92 7.93 -4.78
N ILE A 344 -14.63 8.08 -5.07
CA ILE A 344 -13.53 7.70 -4.18
C ILE A 344 -12.30 8.54 -4.51
N SER A 345 -11.68 9.12 -3.49
CA SER A 345 -10.53 10.00 -3.64
C SER A 345 -9.22 9.29 -3.27
N GLY A 346 -8.28 9.21 -4.23
CA GLY A 346 -6.96 8.62 -4.03
C GLY A 346 -6.99 7.12 -3.73
N SER A 347 -7.46 6.30 -4.68
CA SER A 347 -7.48 4.85 -4.55
C SER A 347 -6.10 4.25 -4.26
N SER A 348 -6.03 3.33 -3.29
CA SER A 348 -4.78 2.73 -2.81
C SER A 348 -4.72 1.22 -3.05
N ALA A 349 -5.84 0.51 -2.88
CA ALA A 349 -5.93 -0.94 -3.06
C ALA A 349 -7.19 -1.32 -3.83
N ALA A 350 -7.14 -2.43 -4.54
CA ALA A 350 -8.28 -2.93 -5.29
C ALA A 350 -8.22 -4.45 -5.45
N VAL A 351 -9.38 -5.10 -5.54
CA VAL A 351 -9.48 -6.52 -5.88
C VAL A 351 -10.80 -6.80 -6.58
N VAL A 352 -10.78 -7.67 -7.60
CA VAL A 352 -12.02 -8.22 -8.16
C VAL A 352 -12.22 -9.64 -7.63
N TYR A 353 -13.37 -9.89 -7.04
CA TYR A 353 -13.79 -11.23 -6.64
C TYR A 353 -15.28 -11.40 -6.96
N ASN A 354 -15.64 -12.51 -7.62
CA ASN A 354 -17.02 -12.84 -7.99
C ASN A 354 -17.81 -11.66 -8.62
N ASN A 355 -17.26 -11.06 -9.69
CA ASN A 355 -17.82 -9.88 -10.40
C ASN A 355 -18.04 -8.63 -9.52
N THR A 356 -17.37 -8.55 -8.37
CA THR A 356 -17.38 -7.35 -7.52
C THR A 356 -15.96 -6.81 -7.45
N LEU A 357 -15.79 -5.57 -7.91
CA LEU A 357 -14.57 -4.80 -7.70
C LEU A 357 -14.68 -4.06 -6.37
N LEU A 358 -13.84 -4.39 -5.41
CA LEU A 358 -13.65 -3.62 -4.19
C LEU A 358 -12.49 -2.64 -4.40
N VAL A 359 -12.68 -1.36 -4.05
CA VAL A 359 -11.68 -0.29 -4.21
C VAL A 359 -11.55 0.46 -2.90
N GLY A 360 -10.34 0.48 -2.35
CA GLY A 360 -9.98 1.20 -1.14
C GLY A 360 -9.20 2.47 -1.46
N SER A 361 -9.05 3.31 -0.45
CA SER A 361 -8.31 4.57 -0.52
C SER A 361 -7.50 4.79 0.74
N SER A 362 -6.39 5.53 0.67
CA SER A 362 -5.52 5.72 1.83
C SER A 362 -6.21 6.48 2.97
N VAL A 363 -7.05 7.47 2.63
CA VAL A 363 -7.59 8.46 3.58
C VAL A 363 -9.06 8.86 3.33
N ASP A 364 -9.77 8.12 2.46
CA ASP A 364 -11.16 8.40 2.09
C ASP A 364 -12.01 7.11 2.23
N LYS A 365 -12.95 6.86 1.32
CA LYS A 365 -13.97 5.82 1.47
C LYS A 365 -13.52 4.45 0.94
N LEU A 366 -14.29 3.43 1.29
CA LEU A 366 -14.32 2.13 0.62
C LEU A 366 -15.48 2.09 -0.38
N VAL A 367 -15.25 1.54 -1.57
CA VAL A 367 -16.24 1.43 -2.65
C VAL A 367 -16.31 0.01 -3.18
N ALA A 368 -17.52 -0.47 -3.50
CA ALA A 368 -17.73 -1.69 -4.29
C ALA A 368 -18.45 -1.35 -5.59
N CYS A 369 -17.97 -1.87 -6.71
CA CYS A 369 -18.56 -1.77 -8.03
C CYS A 369 -18.90 -3.15 -8.57
N LYS A 370 -20.05 -3.28 -9.23
CA LYS A 370 -20.32 -4.47 -10.05
C LYS A 370 -19.44 -4.44 -11.29
N VAL A 371 -18.86 -5.58 -11.65
CA VAL A 371 -18.09 -5.74 -12.89
C VAL A 371 -18.98 -6.39 -13.94
N ASN A 372 -19.49 -5.56 -14.85
CA ASN A 372 -20.38 -5.99 -15.94
C ASN A 372 -19.67 -5.99 -17.30
N VAL A 373 -18.34 -5.87 -17.29
CA VAL A 373 -17.48 -5.84 -18.47
C VAL A 373 -16.53 -7.04 -18.44
N PRO A 374 -16.08 -7.55 -19.60
CA PRO A 374 -15.05 -8.58 -19.65
C PRO A 374 -13.74 -8.09 -19.02
N ILE A 375 -13.07 -8.97 -18.28
CA ILE A 375 -11.78 -8.72 -17.59
C ILE A 375 -10.70 -9.65 -18.15
#